data_AF-A0A2D7PS44-F1
#
_entry.id   AF-A0A2D7PS44-F1
#
_cell.length_a   1.000
_cell.length_b   1.000
_cell.length_c   1.000
_cell.angle_alpha   90.00
_cell.angle_beta   90.00
_cell.angle_gamma   90.00
#
_symmetry.space_group_name_H-M   'P 1'
#
loop_
_entity.id
_entity.type
_entity.pdbx_description
1 polymer ?
#
loop_
_entity_poly.entity_id
_entity_poly.type
_entity_poly.pdbx_seq_one_letter_code
_entity_poly.pdbx_strand_id
1 'polypeptide(L)'
;MQTIRERAKHQLPSVLLTLLSIIQAVALELLWSSVLSHPHLWEPGLPAVVGWLQAVVAMMGFVLIWLVYVSMVLRVVWVPRILDTVYPFVIGLLEFILAEMLQPEAVALWFVVLAGACAATSFATLTGYRSARQDPANEELFALYSPYSTRDRLAGLGLVGGMLVPSVLIAWIGGEVISILGLLFAMGLMAAQCRIVAGYWNRALGPEKPEDDASDSSV
;
A
#
# COMPACT_ATOMS: atom_id res chain seq x y z
N MET A 1 -6.96 36.44 2.97
CA MET A 1 -5.85 35.75 3.68
C MET A 1 -6.21 34.27 3.79
N GLN A 2 -5.36 33.36 3.33
CA GLN A 2 -5.55 31.94 3.63
C GLN A 2 -5.39 31.70 5.13
N THR A 3 -6.30 30.94 5.73
CA THR A 3 -6.17 30.54 7.13
C THR A 3 -5.02 29.55 7.29
N ILE A 4 -4.49 29.40 8.51
CA ILE A 4 -3.46 28.39 8.82
C ILE A 4 -3.92 26.99 8.41
N ARG A 5 -5.22 26.70 8.60
CA ARG A 5 -5.85 25.44 8.23
C ARG A 5 -5.78 25.18 6.71
N GLU A 6 -6.12 26.18 5.90
CA GLU A 6 -6.08 26.05 4.42
C GLU A 6 -4.66 25.92 3.90
N ARG A 7 -3.70 26.64 4.50
CA ARG A 7 -2.27 26.48 4.17
C ARG A 7 -1.80 25.05 4.45
N ALA A 8 -2.17 24.49 5.60
CA ALA A 8 -1.77 23.13 5.99
C ALA A 8 -2.32 22.07 5.02
N LYS A 9 -3.59 22.19 4.61
CA LYS A 9 -4.20 21.31 3.60
C LYS A 9 -3.45 21.35 2.26
N HIS A 10 -3.09 22.55 1.79
CA HIS A 10 -2.42 22.72 0.51
C HIS A 10 -0.98 22.16 0.52
N GLN A 11 -0.29 22.21 1.66
CA GLN A 11 1.08 21.69 1.78
C GLN A 11 1.13 20.18 2.02
N LEU A 12 0.06 19.60 2.57
CA LEU A 12 0.04 18.21 3.00
C LEU A 12 0.44 17.20 1.92
N PRO A 13 -0.11 17.24 0.68
CA PRO A 13 0.26 16.28 -0.35
C PRO A 13 1.76 16.31 -0.66
N SER A 14 2.34 17.50 -0.82
CA SER A 14 3.77 17.64 -1.10
C SER A 14 4.62 17.07 0.04
N VAL A 15 4.29 17.39 1.29
CA VAL A 15 5.06 16.91 2.46
C VAL A 15 4.99 15.39 2.57
N LEU A 16 3.81 14.79 2.43
CA LEU A 16 3.65 13.34 2.51
C LEU A 16 4.32 12.62 1.35
N LEU A 17 4.19 13.13 0.11
CA LEU A 17 4.84 12.52 -1.04
C LEU A 17 6.36 12.59 -0.96
N THR A 18 6.92 13.72 -0.51
CA THR A 18 8.36 13.83 -0.31
C THR A 18 8.85 12.87 0.78
N LEU A 19 8.19 12.85 1.94
CA LEU A 19 8.55 11.95 3.03
C LEU A 19 8.50 10.48 2.59
N LEU A 20 7.40 10.08 1.94
CA LEU A 20 7.23 8.72 1.45
C LEU A 20 8.28 8.39 0.39
N SER A 21 8.58 9.29 -0.55
CA SER A 21 9.59 9.04 -1.59
C SER A 21 10.99 8.83 -1.02
N ILE A 22 11.35 9.56 0.04
CA ILE A 22 12.62 9.33 0.76
C ILE A 22 12.64 7.94 1.40
N ILE A 23 11.56 7.57 2.09
CA ILE A 23 11.44 6.24 2.73
C ILE A 23 11.52 5.12 1.69
N GLN A 24 10.82 5.26 0.57
CA GLN A 24 10.80 4.28 -0.52
C GLN A 24 12.18 4.12 -1.17
N ALA A 25 12.92 5.21 -1.39
CA ALA A 25 14.28 5.14 -1.89
C ALA A 25 15.19 4.34 -0.96
N VAL A 26 15.10 4.58 0.36
CA VAL A 26 15.86 3.82 1.36
C VAL A 26 15.42 2.35 1.40
N ALA A 27 14.13 2.05 1.34
CA ALA A 27 13.62 0.68 1.35
C ALA A 27 14.12 -0.12 0.15
N LEU A 28 14.12 0.47 -1.05
CA LEU A 28 14.62 -0.15 -2.27
C LEU A 28 16.13 -0.39 -2.23
N GLU A 29 16.90 0.59 -1.73
CA GLU A 29 18.34 0.45 -1.54
C GLU A 29 18.67 -0.67 -0.56
N LEU A 30 17.95 -0.74 0.57
CA LEU A 30 18.12 -1.80 1.57
C LEU A 30 17.74 -3.17 1.00
N LEU A 31 16.65 -3.27 0.24
CA LEU A 31 16.24 -4.52 -0.39
C LEU A 31 17.30 -5.01 -1.37
N TRP A 32 17.82 -4.11 -2.21
CA TRP A 32 18.89 -4.45 -3.15
C TRP A 32 20.18 -4.87 -2.45
N SER A 33 20.58 -4.13 -1.42
CA SER A 33 21.74 -4.46 -0.58
C SER A 33 21.58 -5.80 0.12
N SER A 34 20.37 -6.12 0.58
CA SER A 34 20.04 -7.40 1.21
C SER A 34 20.12 -8.56 0.22
N VAL A 35 19.66 -8.37 -1.03
CA VAL A 35 19.81 -9.37 -2.09
C VAL A 35 21.28 -9.67 -2.40
N LEU A 36 22.14 -8.64 -2.42
CA LEU A 36 23.58 -8.82 -2.68
C LEU A 36 24.33 -9.46 -1.51
N SER A 37 23.88 -9.23 -0.28
CA SER A 37 24.56 -9.70 0.93
C SER A 37 24.21 -11.12 1.36
N HIS A 38 23.18 -11.73 0.78
CA HIS A 38 22.74 -13.09 1.09
C HIS A 38 23.20 -14.11 0.03
N PRO A 39 24.25 -14.93 0.30
CA PRO A 39 24.82 -15.84 -0.70
C PRO A 39 23.83 -16.90 -1.22
N HIS A 40 22.90 -17.34 -0.36
CA HIS A 40 21.93 -18.38 -0.69
C HIS A 40 21.01 -18.01 -1.88
N LEU A 41 20.85 -16.72 -2.20
CA LEU A 41 20.07 -16.26 -3.35
C LEU A 41 20.74 -16.58 -4.69
N TRP A 42 22.05 -16.83 -4.68
CA TRP A 42 22.87 -17.05 -5.86
C TRP A 42 23.23 -18.52 -6.06
N GLU A 43 22.88 -19.38 -5.10
CA GLU A 43 23.08 -20.82 -5.16
C GLU A 43 21.82 -21.50 -5.69
N PRO A 44 21.93 -22.43 -6.66
CA PRO A 44 20.75 -23.11 -7.19
C PRO A 44 20.08 -23.98 -6.12
N GLY A 45 18.82 -23.70 -5.79
CA GLY A 45 18.05 -24.49 -4.84
C GLY A 45 16.69 -23.88 -4.49
N LEU A 46 15.85 -24.63 -3.79
CA LEU A 46 14.58 -24.12 -3.26
C LEU A 46 14.76 -22.92 -2.31
N PRO A 47 15.79 -22.86 -1.45
CA PRO A 47 16.06 -21.68 -0.61
C PRO A 47 16.24 -20.39 -1.43
N ALA A 48 16.95 -20.45 -2.56
CA ALA A 48 17.10 -19.30 -3.44
C ALA A 48 15.76 -18.86 -4.05
N VAL A 49 14.92 -19.81 -4.46
CA VAL A 49 13.58 -19.51 -4.98
C VAL A 49 12.73 -18.79 -3.93
N VAL A 50 12.78 -19.26 -2.68
CA VAL A 50 12.09 -18.62 -1.55
C VAL A 50 12.57 -17.17 -1.38
N GLY A 51 13.88 -16.95 -1.30
CA GLY A 51 14.45 -15.62 -1.11
C GLY A 51 14.15 -14.66 -2.27
N TRP A 52 14.23 -15.12 -3.53
CA TRP A 52 13.86 -14.31 -4.70
C TRP A 52 12.37 -13.96 -4.71
N LEU A 53 11.50 -14.91 -4.34
CA LEU A 53 10.08 -14.63 -4.19
C LEU A 53 9.81 -13.62 -3.06
N GLN A 54 10.47 -13.72 -1.91
CA GLN A 54 10.40 -12.70 -0.85
C GLN A 54 10.81 -11.32 -1.39
N ALA A 55 11.91 -11.25 -2.15
CA ALA A 55 12.39 -9.99 -2.73
C ALA A 55 11.35 -9.36 -3.69
N VAL A 56 10.77 -10.17 -4.57
CA VAL A 56 9.74 -9.73 -5.53
C VAL A 56 8.47 -9.27 -4.80
N VAL A 57 8.01 -10.02 -3.80
CA VAL A 57 6.83 -9.66 -3.02
C VAL A 57 7.08 -8.38 -2.20
N ALA A 58 8.27 -8.22 -1.60
CA ALA A 58 8.65 -6.98 -0.90
C ALA A 58 8.62 -5.79 -1.86
N MET A 59 9.26 -5.89 -3.02
CA MET A 59 9.27 -4.87 -4.07
C MET A 59 7.85 -4.48 -4.50
N MET A 60 6.98 -5.47 -4.75
CA MET A 60 5.57 -5.21 -5.07
C MET A 60 4.84 -4.51 -3.92
N GLY A 61 5.12 -4.89 -2.68
CA GLY A 61 4.58 -4.25 -1.48
C GLY A 61 4.95 -2.77 -1.39
N PHE A 62 6.23 -2.45 -1.59
CA PHE A 62 6.76 -1.08 -1.54
C PHE A 62 6.06 -0.19 -2.59
N VAL A 63 6.03 -0.67 -3.84
CA VAL A 63 5.34 0.03 -4.94
C VAL A 63 3.84 0.17 -4.66
N LEU A 64 3.18 -0.86 -4.15
CA LEU A 64 1.75 -0.81 -3.82
C LEU A 64 1.45 0.21 -2.71
N ILE A 65 2.25 0.25 -1.65
CA ILE A 65 2.12 1.23 -0.57
C ILE A 65 2.26 2.64 -1.13
N TRP A 66 3.27 2.88 -1.97
CA TRP A 66 3.45 4.15 -2.65
C TRP A 66 2.22 4.52 -3.50
N LEU A 67 1.74 3.61 -4.35
CA LEU A 67 0.56 3.83 -5.19
C LEU A 67 -0.68 4.18 -4.36
N VAL A 68 -0.90 3.48 -3.24
CA VAL A 68 -2.04 3.73 -2.34
C VAL A 68 -1.98 5.14 -1.78
N TYR A 69 -0.81 5.57 -1.30
CA TYR A 69 -0.62 6.91 -0.74
C TYR A 69 -0.76 8.01 -1.78
N VAL A 70 -0.10 7.86 -2.94
CA VAL A 70 -0.19 8.81 -4.06
C VAL A 70 -1.65 8.96 -4.49
N SER A 71 -2.36 7.84 -4.64
CA SER A 71 -3.77 7.85 -4.96
C SER A 71 -4.58 8.59 -3.90
N MET A 72 -4.29 8.41 -2.62
CA MET A 72 -5.03 9.07 -1.54
C MET A 72 -4.81 10.59 -1.53
N VAL A 73 -3.55 11.05 -1.52
CA VAL A 73 -3.22 12.48 -1.40
C VAL A 73 -3.63 13.31 -2.63
N LEU A 74 -3.76 12.68 -3.81
CA LEU A 74 -4.18 13.37 -5.03
C LEU A 74 -5.70 13.44 -5.19
N ARG A 75 -6.46 12.54 -4.55
CA ARG A 75 -7.92 12.46 -4.72
C ARG A 75 -8.71 13.19 -3.66
N VAL A 76 -8.17 13.32 -2.44
CA VAL A 76 -8.91 13.89 -1.31
C VAL A 76 -8.08 14.90 -0.56
N VAL A 77 -8.76 15.92 -0.03
CA VAL A 77 -8.17 16.95 0.82
C VAL A 77 -8.60 16.72 2.26
N TRP A 78 -7.70 16.82 3.23
CA TRP A 78 -8.08 16.77 4.64
C TRP A 78 -7.16 17.62 5.50
N VAL A 79 -7.62 17.95 6.70
CA VAL A 79 -6.81 18.65 7.68
C VAL A 79 -5.77 17.68 8.26
N PRO A 80 -4.47 17.97 8.14
CA PRO A 80 -3.45 17.06 8.63
C PRO A 80 -3.49 16.91 10.13
N ARG A 81 -3.31 15.66 10.57
CA ARG A 81 -3.10 15.28 11.97
C ARG A 81 -1.64 14.84 12.14
N ILE A 82 -1.13 14.94 13.37
CA ILE A 82 0.23 14.44 13.69
C ILE A 82 0.38 12.96 13.31
N LEU A 83 -0.68 12.16 13.44
CA LEU A 83 -0.64 10.75 13.05
C LEU A 83 -0.40 10.54 11.56
N ASP A 84 -0.86 11.48 10.69
CA ASP A 84 -0.68 11.37 9.24
C ASP A 84 0.80 11.45 8.85
N THR A 85 1.63 12.14 9.63
CA THR A 85 3.08 12.21 9.42
C THR A 85 3.82 11.06 10.10
N VAL A 86 3.23 10.39 11.09
CA VAL A 86 3.83 9.23 11.79
C VAL A 86 3.66 7.94 11.00
N TYR A 87 2.52 7.73 10.32
CA TYR A 87 2.27 6.47 9.58
C TYR A 87 3.35 6.12 8.55
N PRO A 88 3.86 7.06 7.72
CA PRO A 88 4.94 6.75 6.78
C PRO A 88 6.18 6.16 7.45
N PHE A 89 6.55 6.62 8.65
CA PHE A 89 7.70 6.06 9.38
C PHE A 89 7.44 4.65 9.90
N VAL A 90 6.23 4.39 10.41
CA VAL A 90 5.86 3.03 10.86
C VAL A 90 5.87 2.06 9.69
N ILE A 91 5.31 2.48 8.55
CA ILE A 91 5.30 1.69 7.32
C ILE A 91 6.74 1.48 6.81
N GLY A 92 7.54 2.54 6.74
CA GLY A 92 8.94 2.47 6.33
C GLY A 92 9.76 1.52 7.21
N LEU A 93 9.57 1.56 8.53
CA LEU A 93 10.23 0.63 9.44
C LEU A 93 9.87 -0.84 9.11
N LEU A 94 8.60 -1.12 8.82
CA LEU A 94 8.17 -2.46 8.44
C LEU A 94 8.72 -2.87 7.07
N GLU A 95 8.81 -1.94 6.12
CA GLU A 95 9.45 -2.16 4.81
C GLU A 95 10.94 -2.48 4.95
N PHE A 96 11.65 -1.76 5.83
CA PHE A 96 13.07 -2.02 6.11
C PHE A 96 13.28 -3.39 6.75
N ILE A 97 12.42 -3.77 7.70
CA ILE A 97 12.46 -5.12 8.30
C ILE A 97 12.22 -6.19 7.23
N LEU A 98 11.25 -5.99 6.32
CA LEU A 98 11.00 -6.92 5.21
C LEU A 98 12.20 -7.06 4.28
N ALA A 99 12.88 -5.95 4.00
CA ALA A 99 14.08 -5.90 3.18
C ALA A 99 15.27 -6.62 3.82
N GLU A 100 15.47 -6.48 5.14
CA GLU A 100 16.57 -7.15 5.84
C GLU A 100 16.31 -8.66 6.03
N MET A 101 15.04 -9.07 6.13
CA MET A 101 14.63 -10.44 6.43
C MET A 101 14.47 -11.35 5.20
N LEU A 102 15.43 -11.36 4.28
CA LEU A 102 15.42 -12.22 3.08
C LEU A 102 15.89 -13.67 3.34
N GLN A 103 15.67 -14.20 4.54
CA GLN A 103 16.13 -15.55 4.91
C GLN A 103 15.00 -16.59 4.82
N PRO A 104 15.23 -17.75 4.17
CA PRO A 104 14.23 -18.82 4.04
C PRO A 104 13.70 -19.35 5.36
N GLU A 105 14.51 -19.33 6.42
CA GLU A 105 14.16 -19.80 7.76
C GLU A 105 13.21 -18.82 8.46
N ALA A 106 13.26 -17.54 8.09
CA ALA A 106 12.50 -16.47 8.70
C ALA A 106 11.17 -16.16 7.99
N VAL A 107 10.81 -16.91 6.95
CA VAL A 107 9.64 -16.62 6.09
C VAL A 107 8.33 -16.52 6.89
N ALA A 108 8.13 -17.36 7.90
CA ALA A 108 6.93 -17.30 8.73
C ALA A 108 6.80 -15.95 9.43
N LEU A 109 7.89 -15.45 10.04
CA LEU A 109 7.93 -14.14 10.68
C LEU A 109 7.88 -13.01 9.65
N TRP A 110 8.52 -13.19 8.50
CA TRP A 110 8.47 -12.25 7.38
C TRP A 110 7.02 -11.98 6.93
N PHE A 111 6.18 -13.01 6.86
CA PHE A 111 4.74 -12.85 6.59
C PHE A 111 3.99 -12.04 7.65
N VAL A 112 4.39 -12.15 8.94
CA VAL A 112 3.81 -11.33 10.01
C VAL A 112 4.16 -9.85 9.80
N VAL A 113 5.41 -9.56 9.47
CA VAL A 113 5.85 -8.18 9.16
C VAL A 113 5.10 -7.65 7.94
N LEU A 114 4.93 -8.46 6.91
CA LEU A 114 4.18 -8.09 5.71
C LEU A 114 2.71 -7.79 6.03
N ALA A 115 2.07 -8.65 6.83
CA ALA A 115 0.71 -8.42 7.32
C ALA A 115 0.63 -7.11 8.13
N GLY A 116 1.65 -6.82 8.94
CA GLY A 116 1.80 -5.56 9.66
C GLY A 116 1.86 -4.34 8.73
N ALA A 117 2.65 -4.40 7.66
CA ALA A 117 2.75 -3.33 6.67
C ALA A 117 1.40 -3.10 5.96
N CYS A 118 0.73 -4.17 5.56
CA CYS A 118 -0.62 -4.11 5.00
C CYS A 118 -1.64 -3.51 5.99
N ALA A 119 -1.57 -3.89 7.27
CA ALA A 119 -2.45 -3.40 8.32
C ALA A 119 -2.23 -1.90 8.58
N ALA A 120 -0.98 -1.48 8.72
CA ALA A 120 -0.60 -0.08 8.90
C ALA A 120 -1.10 0.79 7.73
N THR A 121 -0.92 0.31 6.49
CA THR A 121 -1.38 1.00 5.27
C THR A 121 -2.91 1.08 5.20
N SER A 122 -3.60 -0.02 5.51
CA SER A 122 -5.07 -0.07 5.57
C SER A 122 -5.62 0.86 6.66
N PHE A 123 -4.93 0.98 7.79
CA PHE A 123 -5.33 1.87 8.88
C PHE A 123 -5.08 3.34 8.55
N ALA A 124 -3.93 3.67 7.96
CA ALA A 124 -3.61 5.01 7.49
C ALA A 124 -4.62 5.49 6.45
N THR A 125 -4.97 4.65 5.47
CA THR A 125 -5.99 4.98 4.47
C THR A 125 -7.37 5.16 5.08
N LEU A 126 -7.79 4.27 5.97
CA LEU A 126 -9.07 4.39 6.68
C LEU A 126 -9.17 5.70 7.47
N THR A 127 -8.13 6.03 8.24
CA THR A 127 -8.13 7.24 9.07
C THR A 127 -8.08 8.52 8.24
N GLY A 128 -7.32 8.51 7.14
CA GLY A 128 -7.30 9.60 6.16
C GLY A 128 -8.64 9.81 5.47
N TYR A 129 -9.27 8.75 4.94
CA TYR A 129 -10.60 8.85 4.32
C TYR A 129 -11.70 9.29 5.30
N ARG A 130 -11.61 8.87 6.57
CA ARG A 130 -12.51 9.37 7.62
C ARG A 130 -12.33 10.87 7.85
N SER A 131 -11.08 11.36 7.83
CA SER A 131 -10.78 12.78 7.97
C SER A 131 -11.21 13.58 6.75
N ALA A 132 -11.02 13.05 5.54
CA ALA A 132 -11.45 13.68 4.28
C ALA A 132 -12.98 13.88 4.23
N ARG A 133 -13.78 12.96 4.75
CA ARG A 133 -15.25 13.10 4.80
C ARG A 133 -15.75 14.25 5.67
N GLN A 134 -14.91 14.75 6.56
CA GLN A 134 -15.25 15.87 7.44
C GLN A 134 -14.92 17.21 6.77
N ASP A 135 -14.30 17.20 5.59
CA ASP A 135 -13.93 18.40 4.86
C ASP A 135 -14.94 18.71 3.74
N PRO A 136 -15.58 19.90 3.75
CA PRO A 136 -16.55 20.29 2.72
C PRO A 136 -15.98 20.25 1.30
N ALA A 137 -14.66 20.41 1.15
CA ALA A 137 -13.98 20.37 -0.14
C ALA A 137 -14.12 19.02 -0.89
N ASN A 138 -14.53 17.94 -0.20
CA ASN A 138 -14.73 16.63 -0.81
C ASN A 138 -16.21 16.25 -0.97
N GLU A 139 -17.16 17.15 -0.72
CA GLU A 139 -18.59 16.83 -0.77
C GLU A 139 -19.02 16.31 -2.14
N GLU A 140 -18.57 16.96 -3.23
CA GLU A 140 -18.87 16.51 -4.61
C GLU A 140 -18.33 15.12 -4.90
N LEU A 141 -17.09 14.85 -4.46
CA LEU A 141 -16.47 13.54 -4.60
C LEU A 141 -17.27 12.48 -3.82
N PHE A 142 -17.60 12.73 -2.56
CA PHE A 142 -18.35 11.76 -1.74
C PHE A 142 -19.86 11.71 -2.05
N ALA A 143 -20.41 12.65 -2.83
CA ALA A 143 -21.74 12.53 -3.39
C ALA A 143 -21.79 11.48 -4.52
N LEU A 144 -20.71 11.37 -5.31
CA LEU A 144 -20.57 10.38 -6.37
C LEU A 144 -20.11 9.00 -5.85
N TYR A 145 -19.33 8.98 -4.77
CA TYR A 145 -18.77 7.76 -4.18
C TYR A 145 -19.44 7.40 -2.86
N SER A 146 -19.99 6.18 -2.79
CA SER A 146 -20.68 5.69 -1.59
C SER A 146 -19.81 5.75 -0.33
N PRO A 147 -20.44 5.88 0.86
CA PRO A 147 -19.69 5.87 2.10
C PRO A 147 -18.84 4.60 2.23
N TYR A 148 -17.58 4.76 2.68
CA TYR A 148 -16.58 3.72 2.89
C TYR A 148 -17.26 2.57 3.62
N SER A 149 -17.46 1.52 2.87
CA SER A 149 -18.47 0.51 3.15
C SER A 149 -17.87 -0.51 4.12
N THR A 150 -18.73 -1.24 4.83
CA THR A 150 -18.28 -2.39 5.62
C THR A 150 -17.51 -3.39 4.75
N ARG A 151 -17.76 -3.44 3.44
CA ARG A 151 -16.99 -4.25 2.48
C ARG A 151 -15.54 -3.79 2.36
N ASP A 152 -15.25 -2.49 2.39
CA ASP A 152 -13.88 -1.98 2.27
C ASP A 152 -13.06 -2.30 3.53
N ARG A 153 -13.71 -2.24 4.71
CA ARG A 153 -13.12 -2.73 5.98
C ARG A 153 -12.82 -4.21 5.93
N LEU A 154 -13.78 -5.01 5.45
CA LEU A 154 -13.62 -6.44 5.31
C LEU A 154 -12.54 -6.80 4.29
N ALA A 155 -12.39 -6.02 3.22
CA ALA A 155 -11.32 -6.20 2.24
C ALA A 155 -9.94 -5.94 2.87
N GLY A 156 -9.79 -4.90 3.69
CA GLY A 156 -8.55 -4.63 4.44
C GLY A 156 -8.22 -5.74 5.45
N LEU A 157 -9.22 -6.19 6.23
CA LEU A 157 -9.03 -7.32 7.15
C LEU A 157 -8.74 -8.63 6.42
N GLY A 158 -9.37 -8.86 5.27
CA GLY A 158 -9.14 -10.01 4.41
C GLY A 158 -7.72 -10.02 3.84
N LEU A 159 -7.17 -8.86 3.48
CA LEU A 159 -5.77 -8.73 3.05
C LEU A 159 -4.81 -9.12 4.18
N VAL A 160 -5.00 -8.56 5.38
CA VAL A 160 -4.15 -8.87 6.55
C VAL A 160 -4.28 -10.35 6.95
N GLY A 161 -5.51 -10.86 7.05
CA GLY A 161 -5.77 -12.27 7.34
C GLY A 161 -5.18 -13.20 6.28
N GLY A 162 -5.27 -12.80 5.01
CA GLY A 162 -4.66 -13.52 3.88
C GLY A 162 -3.14 -13.66 4.01
N MET A 163 -2.44 -12.66 4.57
CA MET A 163 -0.99 -12.74 4.81
C MET A 163 -0.64 -13.55 6.07
N LEU A 164 -1.51 -13.57 7.08
CA LEU A 164 -1.28 -14.34 8.31
C LEU A 164 -1.49 -15.86 8.13
N VAL A 165 -2.36 -16.29 7.20
CA VAL A 165 -2.59 -17.72 6.96
C VAL A 165 -1.31 -18.46 6.51
N PRO A 166 -0.56 -17.99 5.49
CA PRO A 166 0.74 -18.55 5.14
C PRO A 166 1.73 -18.56 6.31
N SER A 167 1.78 -17.50 7.13
CA SER A 167 2.64 -17.44 8.30
C SER A 167 2.40 -18.62 9.25
N VAL A 168 1.13 -18.88 9.60
CA VAL A 168 0.75 -19.99 10.49
C VAL A 168 1.04 -21.35 9.86
N LEU A 169 0.75 -21.52 8.57
CA LEU A 169 1.00 -22.78 7.87
C LEU A 169 2.49 -23.11 7.79
N ILE A 170 3.33 -22.12 7.48
CA ILE A 170 4.78 -22.28 7.43
C ILE A 170 5.34 -22.56 8.82
N ALA A 171 4.85 -21.86 9.85
CA ALA A 171 5.29 -22.09 11.23
C ALA A 171 4.93 -23.50 11.75
N TRP A 172 3.82 -24.08 11.28
CA TRP A 172 3.34 -25.37 11.77
C TRP A 172 3.88 -26.57 10.98
N ILE A 173 3.95 -26.44 9.65
CA ILE A 173 4.36 -27.55 8.76
C ILE A 173 5.84 -27.42 8.36
N GLY A 174 6.31 -26.20 8.16
CA GLY A 174 7.65 -25.92 7.63
C GLY A 174 7.83 -26.31 6.16
N GLY A 175 9.05 -26.14 5.67
CA GLY A 175 9.46 -26.57 4.33
C GLY A 175 9.33 -25.51 3.24
N GLU A 176 10.25 -25.55 2.29
CA GLU A 176 10.40 -24.56 1.24
C GLU A 176 9.22 -24.55 0.27
N VAL A 177 8.62 -25.72 0.01
CA VAL A 177 7.45 -25.83 -0.89
C VAL A 177 6.26 -25.03 -0.35
N ILE A 178 6.00 -25.09 0.96
CA ILE A 178 4.90 -24.34 1.58
C ILE A 178 5.20 -22.84 1.60
N SER A 179 6.46 -22.48 1.87
CA SER A 179 6.94 -21.10 1.73
C SER A 179 6.73 -20.56 0.31
N ILE A 180 7.09 -21.32 -0.72
CA ILE A 180 6.90 -20.94 -2.13
C ILE A 180 5.41 -20.75 -2.44
N LEU A 181 4.55 -21.69 -2.05
CA LEU A 181 3.11 -21.57 -2.27
C LEU A 181 2.52 -20.35 -1.56
N GLY A 182 2.94 -20.08 -0.32
CA GLY A 182 2.57 -18.89 0.42
C GLY A 182 3.00 -17.59 -0.26
N LEU A 183 4.24 -17.54 -0.76
CA LEU A 183 4.77 -16.36 -1.45
C LEU A 183 4.11 -16.14 -2.82
N LEU A 184 3.82 -17.20 -3.58
CA LEU A 184 3.04 -17.11 -4.82
C LEU A 184 1.62 -16.60 -4.56
N PHE A 185 0.98 -17.07 -3.48
CA PHE A 185 -0.32 -16.55 -3.05
C PHE A 185 -0.24 -15.06 -2.71
N ALA A 186 0.78 -14.65 -1.93
CA ALA A 186 1.00 -13.25 -1.56
C ALA A 186 1.20 -12.35 -2.79
N MET A 187 2.01 -12.81 -3.74
CA MET A 187 2.26 -12.15 -5.02
C MET A 187 0.96 -11.96 -5.81
N GLY A 188 0.13 -13.00 -5.91
CA GLY A 188 -1.18 -12.93 -6.56
C GLY A 188 -2.12 -11.94 -5.89
N LEU A 189 -2.14 -11.92 -4.56
CA LEU A 189 -2.96 -11.00 -3.78
C LEU A 189 -2.49 -9.55 -3.94
N MET A 190 -1.18 -9.29 -3.94
CA MET A 190 -0.62 -7.96 -4.23
C MET A 190 -0.94 -7.50 -5.65
N ALA A 191 -0.80 -8.37 -6.65
CA ALA A 191 -1.16 -8.04 -8.03
C ALA A 191 -2.65 -7.67 -8.17
N ALA A 192 -3.53 -8.38 -7.45
CA ALA A 192 -4.95 -8.04 -7.39
C ALA A 192 -5.18 -6.66 -6.76
N GLN A 193 -4.49 -6.35 -5.65
CA GLN A 193 -4.58 -5.03 -5.00
C GLN A 193 -4.08 -3.91 -5.91
N CYS A 194 -2.96 -4.09 -6.61
CA CYS A 194 -2.49 -3.13 -7.61
C CYS A 194 -3.54 -2.83 -8.68
N ARG A 195 -4.23 -3.86 -9.20
CA ARG A 195 -5.31 -3.67 -10.19
C ARG A 195 -6.50 -2.91 -9.61
N ILE A 196 -6.85 -3.16 -8.35
CA ILE A 196 -7.93 -2.44 -7.66
C ILE A 196 -7.55 -0.95 -7.54
N VAL A 197 -6.35 -0.64 -7.06
CA VAL A 197 -5.85 0.74 -6.92
C VAL A 197 -5.80 1.44 -8.27
N ALA A 198 -5.27 0.79 -9.31
CA ALA A 198 -5.25 1.32 -10.67
C ALA A 198 -6.66 1.58 -11.22
N GLY A 199 -7.62 0.70 -10.93
CA GLY A 199 -9.02 0.89 -11.31
C GLY A 199 -9.63 2.13 -10.65
N TYR A 200 -9.33 2.39 -9.39
CA TYR A 200 -9.78 3.62 -8.73
C TYR A 200 -9.09 4.88 -9.26
N TRP A 201 -7.80 4.80 -9.59
CA TRP A 201 -7.06 5.89 -10.21
C TRP A 201 -7.71 6.34 -11.52
N ASN A 202 -7.97 5.39 -12.41
CA ASN A 202 -8.56 5.66 -13.73
C ASN A 202 -9.98 6.22 -13.66
N ARG A 203 -10.76 5.89 -12.61
CA ARG A 203 -12.10 6.47 -12.41
C ARG A 203 -12.06 7.89 -11.86
N ALA A 204 -11.06 8.21 -11.04
CA ALA A 204 -10.94 9.53 -10.42
C ALA A 204 -10.28 10.56 -11.35
N LEU A 205 -9.38 10.12 -12.23
CA LEU A 205 -8.59 10.98 -13.13
C LEU A 205 -8.86 10.68 -14.62
N GLY A 206 -9.88 9.89 -14.92
CA GLY A 206 -10.27 9.57 -16.30
C GLY A 206 -10.68 10.84 -17.07
N PRO A 207 -10.60 10.82 -18.41
CA PRO A 207 -10.93 11.99 -19.23
C PRO A 207 -12.34 12.48 -18.91
N GLU A 208 -12.48 13.82 -18.76
CA GLU A 208 -13.80 14.45 -18.64
C GLU A 208 -14.69 13.93 -19.77
N LYS A 209 -15.92 13.54 -19.42
CA LYS A 209 -16.93 13.28 -20.45
C LYS A 209 -17.06 14.56 -21.27
N PRO A 210 -16.99 14.50 -22.61
CA PRO A 210 -17.26 15.67 -23.43
C PRO A 210 -18.65 16.22 -23.08
N GLU A 211 -18.72 17.54 -22.84
CA GLU A 211 -19.96 18.30 -22.72
C GLU A 211 -20.67 18.33 -24.09
N ASP A 212 -21.25 17.21 -24.52
CA ASP A 212 -22.20 17.20 -25.63
C ASP A 212 -23.58 16.83 -25.06
N ASP A 213 -24.46 17.84 -25.05
CA ASP A 213 -25.94 17.79 -25.01
C ASP A 213 -26.58 19.00 -24.27
N ALA A 214 -25.89 20.16 -24.19
CA ALA A 214 -26.48 21.40 -23.65
C ALA A 214 -26.92 22.42 -24.73
N SER A 215 -26.90 22.08 -26.02
CA SER A 215 -27.18 23.05 -27.09
C SER A 215 -28.11 22.58 -28.22
N ASP A 216 -29.05 21.65 -27.95
CA ASP A 216 -30.02 21.24 -28.99
C ASP A 216 -31.48 21.22 -28.49
N SER A 217 -31.85 22.22 -27.67
CA SER A 217 -33.26 22.52 -27.37
C SER A 217 -33.57 24.01 -27.57
N SER A 218 -33.26 24.53 -28.76
CA SER A 218 -33.88 25.78 -29.23
C SER A 218 -33.73 25.97 -30.74
N VAL A 219 -34.56 25.26 -31.54
CA VAL A 219 -35.20 25.78 -32.77
C VAL A 219 -36.54 25.10 -32.94
#